data_AF-A0A9Q1FFG2-F1
#
_entry.id   AF-A0A9Q1FFG2-F1
#
_cell.length_a   1.000
_cell.length_b   1.000
_cell.length_c   1.000
_cell.angle_alpha   90.00
_cell.angle_beta   90.00
_cell.angle_gamma   90.00
#
_symmetry.space_group_name_H-M   'P 1'
#
loop_
_entity.id
_entity.type
_entity.pdbx_description
1 polymer ?
#
loop_
_entity_poly.entity_id
_entity_poly.type
_entity_poly.pdbx_seq_one_letter_code
_entity_poly.pdbx_strand_id
1 'polypeptide(L)'
;MFSEVREQYKGRISIGNNSVWLNKLHLSDSGLYQVKIDRRSGGFKPPEYTDFHLQVFEPVSKPNITTENLGDNVSLSCFSSQGSEVTYSWETLPPLW
;
A
#
# COMPACT_ATOMS: atom_id res chain seq x y z
N MET A 1 -2.27 -12.57 -29.75
CA MET A 1 -2.28 -11.11 -29.53
C MET A 1 -1.81 -10.89 -28.11
N PHE A 2 -0.60 -10.37 -27.91
CA PHE A 2 -0.13 -10.02 -26.56
C PHE A 2 -0.96 -8.81 -26.11
N SER A 3 -1.62 -8.91 -24.95
CA SER A 3 -2.35 -7.77 -24.38
C SER A 3 -1.35 -6.63 -24.18
N GLU A 4 -1.66 -5.47 -24.74
CA GLU A 4 -0.83 -4.27 -24.59
C GLU A 4 -0.75 -3.91 -23.10
N VAL A 5 0.47 -3.76 -22.59
CA VAL A 5 0.68 -3.31 -21.22
C VAL A 5 0.20 -1.87 -21.15
N ARG A 6 -0.76 -1.57 -20.26
CA ARG A 6 -1.24 -0.18 -20.07
C ARG A 6 -0.04 0.72 -19.78
N GLU A 7 0.00 1.90 -20.39
CA GLU A 7 1.14 2.82 -20.29
C GLU A 7 1.56 3.12 -18.85
N GLN A 8 0.61 3.20 -17.92
CA GLN A 8 0.87 3.38 -16.48
C GLN A 8 1.76 2.29 -15.83
N TYR A 9 1.84 1.08 -16.40
CA TYR A 9 2.63 -0.04 -15.87
C TYR A 9 3.92 -0.30 -16.65
N LYS A 10 4.17 0.47 -17.71
CA LYS A 10 5.33 0.29 -18.58
C LYS A 10 6.63 0.48 -17.80
N GLY A 11 7.56 -0.47 -17.94
CA GLY A 11 8.84 -0.46 -17.22
C GLY A 11 8.75 -0.77 -15.72
N ARG A 12 7.56 -1.08 -15.20
CA ARG A 12 7.33 -1.44 -13.78
C ARG A 12 7.02 -2.91 -13.58
N ILE A 13 6.62 -3.63 -14.63
CA ILE A 13 6.31 -5.07 -14.56
C ILE A 13 7.56 -5.92 -14.73
N SER A 14 7.72 -6.93 -13.87
CA SER A 14 8.70 -8.01 -14.04
C SER A 14 8.00 -9.35 -13.92
N ILE A 15 8.41 -10.34 -14.72
CA ILE A 15 7.84 -11.70 -14.71
C ILE A 15 8.99 -12.68 -14.51
N GLY A 16 8.80 -13.65 -13.63
CA GLY A 16 9.78 -14.68 -13.30
C GLY A 16 9.09 -15.95 -12.82
N ASN A 17 9.84 -16.86 -12.19
CA ASN A 17 9.34 -18.18 -11.79
C ASN A 17 8.00 -18.11 -11.04
N ASN A 18 6.92 -18.33 -11.78
CA ASN A 18 5.53 -18.32 -11.35
C ASN A 18 5.09 -17.06 -10.60
N SER A 19 5.75 -15.92 -10.85
CA SER A 19 5.49 -14.67 -10.14
C SER A 19 5.49 -13.47 -11.11
N VAL A 20 4.64 -12.49 -10.79
CA VAL A 20 4.58 -11.20 -11.46
C VAL A 20 4.79 -10.12 -10.40
N TRP A 21 5.73 -9.21 -10.66
CA TRP A 21 6.03 -8.10 -9.77
C TRP A 21 5.64 -6.78 -10.42
N LEU A 22 4.95 -5.93 -9.66
CA LEU A 22 4.74 -4.52 -9.98
C LEU A 22 5.68 -3.69 -9.11
N ASN A 23 6.74 -3.17 -9.73
CA ASN A 23 7.77 -2.38 -9.07
C ASN A 23 7.38 -0.89 -9.02
N LYS A 24 7.99 -0.12 -8.10
CA LYS A 24 7.75 1.33 -7.97
C LYS A 24 6.25 1.63 -7.88
N LEU A 25 5.62 1.13 -6.82
CA LEU A 25 4.20 1.30 -6.59
C LEU A 25 3.83 2.77 -6.42
N HIS A 26 2.65 3.13 -6.92
CA HIS A 26 1.97 4.40 -6.71
C HIS A 26 0.66 4.15 -5.97
N LEU A 27 0.14 5.13 -5.22
CA LEU A 27 -1.16 5.01 -4.55
C LEU A 27 -2.29 4.68 -5.53
N SER A 28 -2.22 5.21 -6.76
CA SER A 28 -3.16 4.93 -7.85
C SER A 28 -3.09 3.51 -8.41
N ASP A 29 -2.11 2.70 -8.00
CA ASP A 29 -2.07 1.28 -8.34
C ASP A 29 -3.04 0.46 -7.50
N SER A 30 -3.64 1.02 -6.44
CA SER A 30 -4.65 0.33 -5.64
C SER A 30 -5.90 0.00 -6.47
N GLY A 31 -6.46 -1.19 -6.28
CA GLY A 31 -7.66 -1.63 -6.97
C GLY A 31 -7.76 -3.12 -7.17
N LEU A 32 -8.76 -3.54 -7.96
CA LEU A 32 -9.00 -4.93 -8.31
C LEU A 32 -8.13 -5.35 -9.51
N TYR A 33 -7.38 -6.42 -9.35
CA TYR A 33 -6.57 -7.05 -10.38
C TYR A 33 -7.06 -8.47 -10.65
N GLN A 34 -6.89 -8.92 -11.89
CA GLN A 34 -7.15 -10.28 -12.31
C GLN A 34 -5.89 -10.88 -12.93
N VAL A 35 -5.47 -12.04 -12.43
CA VAL A 35 -4.39 -12.85 -13.02
C VAL A 35 -5.00 -13.91 -13.91
N LYS A 36 -4.48 -14.04 -15.13
CA LYS A 36 -4.77 -15.15 -16.03
C LYS A 36 -3.61 -16.14 -16.04
N ILE A 37 -3.87 -17.41 -15.75
CA ILE A 37 -2.88 -18.48 -15.70
C ILE A 37 -3.15 -19.46 -16.85
N ASP A 38 -2.30 -19.41 -17.87
CA ASP A 38 -2.33 -20.33 -19.02
C ASP A 38 -1.40 -21.53 -18.77
N ARG A 39 -1.94 -22.68 -18.34
CA ARG A 39 -1.15 -23.91 -18.14
C ARG A 39 -1.05 -24.74 -19.41
N ARG A 40 0.15 -24.83 -19.99
CA ARG A 40 0.42 -25.67 -21.17
C ARG A 40 0.96 -27.04 -20.73
N SER A 41 0.08 -27.94 -20.30
CA SER A 41 0.44 -29.34 -19.96
C SER A 41 -0.32 -30.32 -20.84
N GLY A 42 0.36 -30.98 -21.79
CA GLY A 42 -0.08 -32.21 -22.48
C GLY A 42 -1.50 -32.26 -23.09
N GLY A 43 -2.20 -31.13 -23.23
CA GLY A 43 -3.59 -31.03 -23.66
C GLY A 43 -4.13 -29.60 -23.48
N PHE A 44 -5.32 -29.33 -24.02
CA PHE A 44 -5.99 -28.04 -23.81
C PHE A 44 -6.59 -28.01 -22.40
N LYS A 45 -6.12 -27.09 -21.56
CA LYS A 45 -6.76 -26.74 -20.29
C LYS A 45 -7.32 -25.32 -20.41
N PRO A 46 -8.53 -25.06 -19.91
CA PRO A 46 -9.05 -23.70 -19.86
C PRO A 46 -8.11 -22.83 -18.99
N PRO A 47 -7.97 -21.54 -19.32
CA PRO A 47 -7.26 -20.60 -18.47
C PRO A 47 -7.92 -20.49 -17.10
N GLU A 48 -7.10 -20.42 -16.06
CA GLU A 48 -7.55 -20.10 -14.71
C GLU A 48 -7.46 -18.59 -14.48
N TYR A 49 -8.44 -18.06 -13.77
CA TYR A 49 -8.49 -16.66 -13.38
C TYR A 49 -8.49 -16.55 -11.87
N THR A 50 -7.76 -15.58 -11.34
CA THR A 50 -7.74 -15.29 -9.92
C THR A 50 -7.77 -13.79 -9.73
N ASP A 51 -8.78 -13.33 -9.00
CA ASP A 51 -8.94 -11.92 -8.66
C ASP A 51 -8.31 -11.64 -7.30
N PHE A 52 -7.67 -10.48 -7.17
CA PHE A 52 -7.12 -10.01 -5.91
C PHE A 52 -7.18 -8.49 -5.82
N HIS A 53 -7.30 -7.97 -4.60
CA HIS A 53 -7.28 -6.53 -4.36
C HIS A 53 -5.88 -6.11 -3.92
N LEU A 54 -5.29 -5.16 -4.64
CA LEU A 54 -4.05 -4.51 -4.25
C LEU A 54 -4.40 -3.21 -3.54
N GLN A 55 -3.86 -2.99 -2.34
CA GLN A 55 -3.94 -1.72 -1.63
C GLN A 55 -2.52 -1.21 -1.38
N VAL A 56 -2.25 0.02 -1.80
CA VAL A 56 -0.95 0.68 -1.64
C VAL A 56 -1.11 1.79 -0.62
N PHE A 57 -0.24 1.79 0.39
CA PHE A 57 -0.23 2.78 1.45
C PHE A 57 1.06 3.61 1.41
N GLU A 58 0.94 4.89 1.71
CA GLU A 58 2.08 5.71 2.06
C GLU A 58 2.51 5.42 3.51
N PRO A 59 3.81 5.19 3.77
CA PRO A 59 4.31 5.03 5.13
C PRO A 59 4.01 6.25 6.01
N VAL A 60 3.59 6.00 7.25
CA VAL A 60 3.32 7.08 8.20
C VAL A 60 4.64 7.70 8.65
N SER A 61 4.77 9.02 8.48
CA SER A 61 5.94 9.74 8.99
C SER A 61 5.95 9.76 10.52
N LYS A 62 7.13 9.98 11.13
CA LYS A 62 7.23 10.27 12.56
C LYS A 62 6.24 11.40 12.93
N PRO A 63 5.36 11.19 13.93
CA PRO A 63 4.41 12.23 14.33
C PRO A 63 5.15 13.40 14.97
N ASN A 64 4.65 14.61 14.71
CA ASN A 64 5.06 15.82 15.39
C ASN A 64 4.01 16.17 16.46
N ILE A 65 4.48 16.43 17.68
CA ILE A 65 3.64 16.82 18.80
C ILE A 65 3.92 18.29 19.10
N THR A 66 2.88 19.11 19.04
CA THR A 66 2.95 20.53 19.42
C THR A 66 2.14 20.76 20.69
N THR A 67 2.61 21.69 21.50
CA THR A 67 2.00 22.02 22.80
C THR A 67 1.56 23.47 22.78
N GLU A 68 0.34 23.73 23.23
CA GLU A 68 -0.16 25.08 23.46
C GLU A 68 -0.59 25.21 24.92
N ASN A 69 -0.09 26.27 25.58
CA ASN A 69 -0.46 26.59 26.96
C ASN A 69 -1.65 27.58 26.93
N LEU A 70 -2.74 27.19 27.58
CA LEU A 70 -3.99 27.94 27.65
C LEU A 70 -4.29 28.34 29.10
N GLY A 71 -3.25 28.74 29.85
CA GLY A 71 -3.32 29.03 31.28
C GLY A 71 -3.27 27.76 32.11
N ASP A 72 -4.38 27.39 32.73
CA ASP A 72 -4.48 26.19 33.58
C ASP A 72 -4.56 24.88 32.76
N ASN A 73 -4.81 24.99 31.45
CA ASN A 73 -4.94 23.84 30.55
C ASN A 73 -3.76 23.79 29.55
N VAL A 74 -3.39 22.57 29.17
CA VAL A 74 -2.43 22.31 28.08
C VAL A 74 -3.14 21.56 26.97
N SER A 75 -3.03 22.05 25.74
CA SER A 75 -3.49 21.37 24.54
C SER A 75 -2.30 20.70 23.85
N LEU A 76 -2.44 19.41 23.54
CA LEU A 76 -1.47 18.65 22.76
C LEU A 76 -2.08 18.33 21.40
N SER A 77 -1.38 18.68 20.33
CA SER A 77 -1.76 18.31 18.96
C SER A 77 -0.72 17.34 18.41
N CYS A 78 -1.18 16.28 17.74
CA CYS A 78 -0.32 15.29 17.09
C CYS A 78 -0.70 15.23 15.62
N PHE A 79 0.30 15.32 14.74
CA PHE A 79 0.08 15.21 13.31
C PHE A 79 1.25 14.50 12.62
N SER A 80 0.94 13.78 11.55
CA SER A 80 1.92 13.20 10.64
C SER A 80 1.82 13.91 9.29
N SER A 81 2.98 14.27 8.72
CA SER A 81 3.05 14.94 7.41
C SER A 81 2.81 14.00 6.21
N GLN A 82 2.99 12.70 6.40
CA GLN A 82 2.81 11.64 5.41
C GLN A 82 2.11 10.45 6.07
N GLY A 83 1.41 9.66 5.26
CA GLY A 83 0.76 8.43 5.67
C GLY A 83 -0.62 8.26 5.05
N SER A 84 -0.91 7.04 4.60
CA SER A 84 -2.27 6.65 4.20
C SER A 84 -2.99 6.00 5.38
N GLU A 85 -4.25 6.39 5.61
CA GLU A 85 -5.12 5.80 6.63
C GLU A 85 -4.53 5.82 8.06
N VAL A 86 -3.93 6.97 8.42
CA VAL A 86 -3.25 7.14 9.71
C VAL A 86 -4.23 7.04 10.88
N THR A 87 -3.94 6.17 11.84
CA THR A 87 -4.61 6.11 13.14
C THR A 87 -3.70 6.73 14.20
N TYR A 88 -4.24 7.63 15.02
CA TYR A 88 -3.51 8.28 16.11
C TYR A 88 -3.93 7.69 17.46
N SER A 89 -2.95 7.39 18.29
CA SER A 89 -3.14 6.97 19.68
C SER A 89 -2.26 7.84 20.60
N TRP A 90 -2.76 8.07 21.81
CA TRP A 90 -2.02 8.78 22.85
C TRP A 90 -1.79 7.84 24.02
N GLU A 91 -0.58 7.88 24.57
CA GLU A 91 -0.22 7.16 25.79
C GLU A 91 0.50 8.11 26.74
N THR A 92 0.34 7.87 28.04
CA THR A 92 1.12 8.56 29.07
C THR A 92 2.14 7.56 29.60
N LEU A 93 3.39 7.98 29.70
CA LEU A 93 4.39 7.15 30.36
C LEU A 93 4.11 7.16 31.86
N PRO A 94 4.22 6.00 32.54
CA PRO A 94 4.20 5.99 34.00
C PRO A 94 5.36 6.86 34.51
N PRO A 95 5.21 7.50 35.68
CA PRO A 95 6.25 8.39 36.17
C PRO A 95 7.54 7.60 36.42
N LEU A 96 8.66 8.15 35.96
CA LEU A 96 9.99 7.62 36.23
C LEU A 96 10.40 8.13 37.60
N TRP A 97 10.03 7.41 38.66
CA TRP A 97 10.53 7.66 40.02
C TRP A 97 11.92 7.04 40.19
#